data_AF-A0A1S4FH45-F1
#
_entry.id   AF-A0A1S4FH45-F1
#
_cell.length_a   1.000
_cell.length_b   1.000
_cell.length_c   1.000
_cell.angle_alpha   90.00
_cell.angle_beta   90.00
_cell.angle_gamma   90.00
#
_symmetry.space_group_name_H-M   'P 1'
#
loop_
_entity.id
_entity.type
_entity.pdbx_description
1 polymer ?
#
loop_
_entity_poly.entity_id
_entity_poly.type
_entity_poly.pdbx_seq_one_letter_code
_entity_poly.pdbx_strand_id
1 'polypeptide(L)'
;MEDQSGCFEQVLQDFHKNENHIRLISQEPERLDDEGFVQICLSCESVGIGELPSALQPLMERLLATSDGASDGQMLPDVMEERGSILKETVAEILDRIDEFNTLDQYIWLVKFSCGLCLLKNLPIGMSFEINKVIRSVAGLDTEQYEFCPVTIHTISKSLFEDIPLKGMNLVHVIKKLTVLNQKLFYYVSITLVFAGIRHYSAPAESIAMYRLFGFDDVLSQLGALKLDCIKQKRDMRAFFLILKLLSSYQNAAILRHSLCSWEDLQEQHKGFAEFFRITVEQKKAFIQWLVKARNIVSNVNSQSGMQDIGLKEDLMLVTELIDLDMIALMEDDIEEESH
;
A
#
# COMPACT_ATOMS: atom_id res chain seq x y z
N MET A 1 -10.16 -9.89 -46.58
CA MET A 1 -9.91 -9.86 -45.12
C MET A 1 -8.61 -9.09 -44.84
N GLU A 2 -8.41 -7.92 -45.47
CA GLU A 2 -7.14 -7.16 -45.36
C GLU A 2 -7.36 -5.69 -44.93
N ASP A 3 -8.60 -5.26 -44.64
CA ASP A 3 -8.91 -3.85 -44.32
C ASP A 3 -9.11 -3.55 -42.83
N GLN A 4 -8.94 -4.54 -41.93
CA GLN A 4 -9.07 -4.32 -40.48
C GLN A 4 -7.74 -4.08 -39.75
N SER A 5 -6.59 -4.46 -40.34
CA SER A 5 -5.26 -4.25 -39.73
C SER A 5 -4.85 -2.79 -39.75
N GLY A 6 -5.10 -2.08 -40.86
CA GLY A 6 -4.76 -0.66 -40.99
C GLY A 6 -5.53 0.26 -40.04
N CYS A 7 -6.76 -0.11 -39.68
CA CYS A 7 -7.59 0.62 -38.73
C CYS A 7 -7.05 0.52 -37.30
N PHE A 8 -6.54 -0.64 -36.89
CA PHE A 8 -5.99 -0.83 -35.55
C PHE A 8 -4.63 -0.15 -35.37
N GLU A 9 -3.78 -0.18 -36.40
CA GLU A 9 -2.50 0.55 -36.41
C GLU A 9 -2.68 2.07 -36.49
N GLN A 10 -3.72 2.56 -37.19
CA GLN A 10 -4.10 3.99 -37.14
C GLN A 10 -4.67 4.39 -35.79
N VAL A 11 -5.51 3.56 -35.16
CA VAL A 11 -6.01 3.81 -33.80
C VAL A 11 -4.86 3.83 -32.78
N LEU A 12 -3.88 2.91 -32.88
CA LEU A 12 -2.69 2.91 -32.03
C LEU A 12 -1.78 4.13 -32.29
N GLN A 13 -1.62 4.55 -33.54
CA GLN A 13 -0.85 5.76 -33.88
C GLN A 13 -1.55 7.04 -33.45
N ASP A 14 -2.89 7.10 -33.48
CA ASP A 14 -3.66 8.22 -32.94
C ASP A 14 -3.71 8.20 -31.40
N PHE A 15 -3.64 7.02 -30.78
CA PHE A 15 -3.45 6.83 -29.33
C PHE A 15 -2.11 7.42 -28.85
N HIS A 16 -1.05 7.24 -29.63
CA HIS A 16 0.29 7.76 -29.29
C HIS A 16 0.47 9.25 -29.64
N LYS A 17 -0.35 9.82 -30.52
CA LYS A 17 -0.26 11.24 -30.94
C LYS A 17 -1.08 12.21 -30.09
N ASN A 18 -2.07 11.73 -29.34
CA ASN A 18 -2.91 12.59 -28.50
C ASN A 18 -2.41 12.65 -27.06
N GLU A 19 -1.81 13.76 -26.66
CA GLU A 19 -1.56 14.14 -25.25
C GLU A 19 -2.87 14.20 -24.39
N ASN A 20 -4.04 14.02 -25.01
CA ASN A 20 -5.38 14.02 -24.41
C ASN A 20 -5.82 12.66 -23.80
N HIS A 21 -4.96 11.64 -23.77
CA HIS A 21 -5.24 10.30 -23.21
C HIS A 21 -4.32 9.92 -22.03
N ILE A 22 -3.75 10.91 -21.34
CA ILE A 22 -2.92 10.63 -20.18
C ILE A 22 -3.80 10.49 -18.93
N ARG A 23 -4.05 9.25 -18.51
CA ARG A 23 -4.61 8.95 -17.19
C ARG A 23 -3.67 9.45 -16.08
N LEU A 24 -4.25 10.01 -15.04
CA LEU A 24 -3.55 10.55 -13.87
C LEU A 24 -3.53 9.54 -12.73
N ILE A 25 -4.52 8.66 -12.68
CA ILE A 25 -4.63 7.60 -11.68
C ILE A 25 -4.02 6.32 -12.25
N SER A 26 -2.91 5.88 -11.64
CA SER A 26 -2.44 4.50 -11.76
C SER A 26 -3.11 3.64 -10.68
N GLN A 27 -3.52 2.43 -11.06
CA GLN A 27 -3.95 1.40 -10.11
C GLN A 27 -2.81 0.44 -9.73
N GLU A 28 -1.73 0.46 -10.51
CA GLU A 28 -0.57 -0.39 -10.27
C GLU A 28 0.43 0.29 -9.33
N PRO A 29 1.07 -0.47 -8.42
CA PRO A 29 2.17 0.03 -7.61
C PRO A 29 3.31 0.56 -8.50
N GLU A 30 3.94 1.65 -8.09
CA GLU A 30 5.09 2.24 -8.76
C GLU A 30 6.32 1.31 -8.78
N ARG A 31 6.37 0.36 -7.84
CA ARG A 31 7.46 -0.61 -7.63
C ARG A 31 8.80 0.04 -7.23
N LEU A 32 9.74 -0.81 -6.85
CA LEU A 32 11.10 -0.51 -6.42
C LEU A 32 12.06 -1.04 -7.49
N ASP A 33 13.11 -0.28 -7.79
CA ASP A 33 14.20 -0.76 -8.64
C ASP A 33 15.26 -1.52 -7.83
N ASP A 34 16.25 -2.07 -8.53
CA ASP A 34 17.31 -2.84 -7.90
C ASP A 34 18.14 -1.97 -6.96
N GLU A 35 18.42 -0.70 -7.33
CA GLU A 35 19.13 0.25 -6.47
C GLU A 35 18.39 0.50 -5.15
N GLY A 36 17.10 0.84 -5.21
CA GLY A 36 16.30 1.05 -4.03
C GLY A 36 16.18 -0.20 -3.15
N PHE A 37 16.14 -1.39 -3.75
CA PHE A 37 16.11 -2.65 -3.01
C PHE A 37 17.46 -2.96 -2.35
N VAL A 38 18.57 -2.73 -3.06
CA VAL A 38 19.93 -2.90 -2.52
C VAL A 38 20.16 -1.99 -1.32
N GLN A 39 19.68 -0.73 -1.34
CA GLN A 39 19.77 0.16 -0.18
C GLN A 39 19.07 -0.41 1.06
N ILE A 40 17.91 -1.05 0.89
CA ILE A 40 17.22 -1.73 1.99
C ILE A 40 18.09 -2.88 2.51
N CYS A 41 18.61 -3.72 1.61
CA CYS A 41 19.46 -4.85 1.98
C CYS A 41 20.71 -4.41 2.76
N LEU A 42 21.45 -3.43 2.24
CA LEU A 42 22.71 -2.97 2.84
C LEU A 42 22.51 -2.20 4.15
N SER A 43 21.30 -1.69 4.43
CA SER A 43 21.01 -1.09 5.74
C SER A 43 21.15 -2.07 6.92
N CYS A 44 21.25 -3.39 6.67
CA CYS A 44 21.51 -4.40 7.69
C CYS A 44 22.84 -4.22 8.44
N GLU A 45 23.84 -3.56 7.82
CA GLU A 45 25.13 -3.26 8.46
C GLU A 45 24.97 -2.48 9.76
N SER A 46 24.01 -1.55 9.77
CA SER A 46 23.70 -0.72 10.94
C SER A 46 22.97 -1.47 12.07
N VAL A 47 22.44 -2.65 11.76
CA VAL A 47 21.55 -3.42 12.64
C VAL A 47 22.28 -4.60 13.31
N GLY A 48 23.48 -4.96 12.82
CA GLY A 48 24.36 -5.94 13.47
C GLY A 48 23.82 -7.37 13.47
N ILE A 49 23.45 -7.89 12.29
CA ILE A 49 22.94 -9.26 12.12
C ILE A 49 24.09 -10.20 11.75
N GLY A 50 24.85 -10.68 12.74
CA GLY A 50 25.88 -11.70 12.53
C GLY A 50 26.80 -11.43 11.33
N GLU A 51 26.94 -12.43 10.45
CA GLU A 51 27.70 -12.34 9.20
C GLU A 51 26.82 -12.00 7.98
N LEU A 52 25.53 -11.71 8.18
CA LEU A 52 24.59 -11.44 7.10
C LEU A 52 25.04 -10.28 6.19
N PRO A 53 25.52 -9.13 6.69
CA PRO A 53 25.99 -8.07 5.80
C PRO A 53 27.09 -8.53 4.85
N SER A 54 28.06 -9.29 5.37
CA SER A 54 29.16 -9.84 4.57
C SER A 54 28.70 -10.88 3.55
N ALA A 55 27.62 -11.62 3.83
CA ALA A 55 27.02 -12.56 2.89
C ALA A 55 26.19 -11.85 1.81
N LEU A 56 25.43 -10.80 2.17
CA LEU A 56 24.58 -10.05 1.24
C LEU A 56 25.37 -9.13 0.31
N GLN A 57 26.45 -8.53 0.79
CA GLN A 57 27.23 -7.56 0.01
C GLN A 57 27.61 -8.06 -1.41
N PRO A 58 28.24 -9.24 -1.59
CA PRO A 58 28.59 -9.73 -2.93
C PRO A 58 27.35 -10.03 -3.80
N LEU A 59 26.22 -10.41 -3.20
CA LEU A 59 24.96 -10.62 -3.92
C LEU A 59 24.37 -9.29 -4.40
N MET A 60 24.42 -8.24 -3.58
CA MET A 60 23.93 -6.93 -3.94
C MET A 60 24.78 -6.27 -5.03
N GLU A 61 26.11 -6.43 -4.97
CA GLU A 61 27.02 -5.99 -6.03
C GLU A 61 26.73 -6.68 -7.37
N ARG A 62 26.51 -8.01 -7.34
CA ARG A 62 26.08 -8.77 -8.52
C ARG A 62 24.72 -8.30 -9.04
N LEU A 63 23.76 -8.03 -8.15
CA LEU A 63 22.43 -7.57 -8.54
C LEU A 63 22.51 -6.23 -9.31
N LEU A 64 23.25 -5.26 -8.79
CA LEU A 64 23.45 -3.98 -9.48
C LEU A 64 24.14 -4.13 -10.85
N ALA A 65 25.13 -5.02 -10.94
CA ALA A 65 25.80 -5.30 -12.21
C ALA A 65 24.86 -5.86 -13.28
N THR A 66 23.81 -6.60 -12.90
CA THR A 66 22.76 -7.05 -13.85
C THR A 66 21.86 -5.91 -14.34
N SER A 67 21.71 -4.86 -13.54
CA SER A 67 20.87 -3.69 -13.87
C SER A 67 21.59 -2.71 -14.80
N ASP A 68 22.90 -2.53 -14.63
CA ASP A 68 23.71 -1.61 -15.46
C ASP A 68 23.85 -2.06 -16.93
N GLY A 69 23.66 -3.36 -17.20
CA GLY A 69 23.69 -3.92 -18.56
C GLY A 69 22.37 -3.80 -19.34
N ALA A 70 21.28 -3.38 -18.70
CA ALA A 70 19.94 -3.35 -19.29
C ALA A 70 19.61 -1.97 -19.89
N SER A 71 20.00 -1.72 -21.15
CA SER A 71 19.51 -0.54 -21.88
C SER A 71 18.05 -0.72 -22.31
N ASP A 72 17.19 0.27 -22.04
CA ASP A 72 15.84 0.44 -22.57
C ASP A 72 14.87 -0.76 -22.42
N GLY A 73 14.58 -1.12 -21.16
CA GLY A 73 13.29 -1.72 -20.81
C GLY A 73 13.06 -3.17 -21.22
N GLN A 74 14.02 -3.84 -21.85
CA GLN A 74 13.99 -5.29 -22.09
C GLN A 74 15.27 -5.93 -21.54
N MET A 75 15.16 -6.53 -20.36
CA MET A 75 16.21 -7.41 -19.84
C MET A 75 16.28 -8.67 -20.71
N LEU A 76 17.48 -9.00 -21.18
CA LEU A 76 17.74 -10.25 -21.89
C LEU A 76 17.38 -11.45 -20.99
N PRO A 77 16.91 -12.58 -21.55
CA PRO A 77 16.53 -13.76 -20.78
C PRO A 77 17.61 -14.22 -19.80
N ASP A 78 18.88 -14.24 -20.24
CA ASP A 78 20.02 -14.66 -19.44
C ASP A 78 20.25 -13.73 -18.22
N VAL A 79 20.06 -12.41 -18.41
CA VAL A 79 20.15 -11.40 -17.33
C VAL A 79 19.01 -11.57 -16.33
N MET A 80 17.80 -11.87 -16.82
CA MET A 80 16.65 -12.13 -15.96
C MET A 80 16.81 -13.43 -15.15
N GLU A 81 17.40 -14.45 -15.74
CA GLU A 81 17.73 -15.71 -15.07
C GLU A 81 18.79 -15.52 -13.99
N GLU A 82 19.89 -14.80 -14.30
CA GLU A 82 20.93 -14.48 -13.33
C GLU A 82 20.39 -13.64 -12.17
N ARG A 83 19.61 -12.59 -12.47
CA ARG A 83 18.90 -11.81 -11.46
C ARG A 83 17.99 -12.68 -10.59
N GLY A 84 17.28 -13.64 -11.19
CA GLY A 84 16.50 -14.63 -10.47
C GLY A 84 17.32 -15.50 -9.53
N SER A 85 18.50 -15.96 -9.95
CA SER A 85 19.43 -16.71 -9.10
C SER A 85 19.87 -15.88 -7.90
N ILE A 86 20.31 -14.64 -8.13
CA ILE A 86 20.80 -13.74 -7.07
C ILE A 86 19.72 -13.47 -6.04
N LEU A 87 18.48 -13.21 -6.47
CA LEU A 87 17.36 -12.97 -5.56
C LEU A 87 17.00 -14.24 -4.76
N LYS A 88 17.09 -15.42 -5.36
CA LYS A 88 16.88 -16.70 -4.65
C LYS A 88 17.98 -16.96 -3.62
N GLU A 89 19.23 -16.73 -3.98
CA GLU A 89 20.39 -16.82 -3.07
C GLU A 89 20.21 -15.85 -1.90
N THR A 90 19.80 -14.61 -2.18
CA THR A 90 19.50 -13.60 -1.15
C THR A 90 18.39 -14.07 -0.21
N VAL A 91 17.29 -14.59 -0.75
CA VAL A 91 16.18 -15.12 0.06
C VAL A 91 16.63 -16.31 0.91
N ALA A 92 17.42 -17.23 0.34
CA ALA A 92 17.94 -18.38 1.06
C ALA A 92 18.81 -17.95 2.26
N GLU A 93 19.72 -17.00 2.05
CA GLU A 93 20.59 -16.48 3.11
C GLU A 93 19.79 -15.90 4.30
N ILE A 94 18.69 -15.19 4.00
CA ILE A 94 17.80 -14.64 5.04
C ILE A 94 17.05 -15.72 5.79
N LEU A 95 16.54 -16.71 5.06
CA LEU A 95 15.75 -17.78 5.66
C LEU A 95 16.61 -18.73 6.49
N ASP A 96 17.84 -19.00 6.07
CA ASP A 96 18.79 -19.84 6.81
C ASP A 96 19.22 -19.21 8.14
N ARG A 97 19.11 -17.88 8.25
CA ARG A 97 19.45 -17.11 9.46
C ARG A 97 18.25 -16.52 10.17
N ILE A 98 17.02 -16.92 9.85
CA ILE A 98 15.81 -16.25 10.35
C ILE A 98 15.73 -16.24 11.89
N ASP A 99 16.33 -17.25 12.54
CA ASP A 99 16.41 -17.38 14.00
C ASP A 99 17.50 -16.50 14.66
N GLU A 100 18.33 -15.80 13.87
CA GLU A 100 19.34 -14.85 14.38
C GLU A 100 18.72 -13.46 14.67
N PHE A 101 17.49 -13.20 14.20
CA PHE A 101 16.81 -11.90 14.30
C PHE A 101 16.06 -11.77 15.63
N ASN A 102 16.82 -11.40 16.67
CA ASN A 102 16.38 -11.46 18.07
C ASN A 102 15.98 -10.11 18.66
N THR A 103 16.28 -9.01 17.97
CA THR A 103 16.02 -7.65 18.44
C THR A 103 14.95 -6.97 17.59
N LEU A 104 14.32 -5.93 18.14
CA LEU A 104 13.31 -5.16 17.42
C LEU A 104 13.86 -4.51 16.14
N ASP A 105 15.09 -3.99 16.18
CA ASP A 105 15.71 -3.35 15.01
C ASP A 105 15.97 -4.36 13.88
N GLN A 106 16.42 -5.56 14.25
CA GLN A 106 16.59 -6.70 13.33
C GLN A 106 15.26 -7.12 12.71
N TYR A 107 14.21 -7.20 13.53
CA TYR A 107 12.86 -7.48 13.06
C TYR A 107 12.32 -6.39 12.13
N ILE A 108 12.48 -5.11 12.48
CA ILE A 108 12.11 -3.97 11.61
C ILE A 108 12.81 -4.08 10.26
N TRP A 109 14.10 -4.41 10.25
CA TRP A 109 14.84 -4.62 9.01
C TRP A 109 14.25 -5.76 8.16
N LEU A 110 13.87 -6.90 8.77
CA LEU A 110 13.19 -7.99 8.05
C LEU A 110 11.85 -7.56 7.44
N VAL A 111 11.07 -6.78 8.18
CA VAL A 111 9.80 -6.23 7.68
C VAL A 111 10.09 -5.30 6.49
N LYS A 112 11.13 -4.47 6.57
CA LYS A 112 11.54 -3.61 5.45
C LYS A 112 11.99 -4.42 4.24
N PHE A 113 12.84 -5.43 4.45
CA PHE A 113 13.32 -6.35 3.42
C PHE A 113 12.16 -7.07 2.71
N SER A 114 11.22 -7.63 3.47
CA SER A 114 10.06 -8.32 2.90
C SER A 114 9.13 -7.38 2.11
N CYS A 115 8.94 -6.14 2.58
CA CYS A 115 8.21 -5.11 1.83
C CYS A 115 8.95 -4.69 0.56
N GLY A 116 10.28 -4.50 0.63
CA GLY A 116 11.13 -4.20 -0.52
C GLY A 116 11.04 -5.28 -1.60
N LEU A 117 11.12 -6.56 -1.21
CA LEU A 117 10.92 -7.70 -2.11
C LEU A 117 9.54 -7.68 -2.77
N CYS A 118 8.47 -7.39 -2.02
CA CYS A 118 7.11 -7.29 -2.58
C CYS A 118 6.98 -6.19 -3.64
N LEU A 119 7.74 -5.11 -3.46
CA LEU A 119 7.69 -3.94 -4.32
C LEU A 119 8.68 -4.02 -5.48
N LEU A 120 9.62 -4.97 -5.48
CA LEU A 120 10.64 -5.06 -6.53
C LEU A 120 10.02 -5.21 -7.94
N LYS A 121 10.50 -4.41 -8.88
CA LYS A 121 10.06 -4.44 -10.29
C LYS A 121 10.66 -5.63 -11.03
N ASN A 122 10.04 -6.00 -12.15
CA ASN A 122 10.53 -7.01 -13.08
C ASN A 122 10.88 -8.35 -12.40
N LEU A 123 10.02 -8.85 -11.51
CA LEU A 123 10.29 -10.09 -10.78
C LEU A 123 10.44 -11.30 -11.74
N PRO A 124 11.54 -12.07 -11.65
CA PRO A 124 11.73 -13.28 -12.43
C PRO A 124 10.65 -14.32 -12.14
N ILE A 125 10.36 -15.18 -13.12
CA ILE A 125 9.37 -16.25 -12.99
C ILE A 125 9.74 -17.15 -11.80
N GLY A 126 8.76 -17.43 -10.94
CA GLY A 126 8.92 -18.27 -9.75
C GLY A 126 9.33 -17.51 -8.48
N MET A 127 9.77 -16.24 -8.56
CA MET A 127 10.12 -15.48 -7.36
C MET A 127 8.94 -15.22 -6.42
N SER A 128 7.71 -15.19 -6.95
CA SER A 128 6.50 -15.04 -6.12
C SER A 128 6.40 -16.09 -5.01
N PHE A 129 6.88 -17.32 -5.26
CA PHE A 129 6.87 -18.37 -4.24
C PHE A 129 7.88 -18.07 -3.12
N GLU A 130 9.10 -17.70 -3.48
CA GLU A 130 10.17 -17.36 -2.53
C GLU A 130 9.83 -16.12 -1.69
N ILE A 131 9.27 -15.09 -2.33
CA ILE A 131 8.78 -13.89 -1.64
C ILE A 131 7.72 -14.27 -0.60
N ASN A 132 6.75 -15.12 -0.95
CA ASN A 132 5.75 -15.58 -0.01
C ASN A 132 6.36 -16.41 1.14
N LYS A 133 7.43 -17.18 0.89
CA LYS A 133 8.15 -17.92 1.93
C LYS A 133 8.79 -16.97 2.94
N VAL A 134 9.47 -15.92 2.47
CA VAL A 134 10.04 -14.87 3.34
C VAL A 134 8.95 -14.20 4.15
N ILE A 135 7.90 -13.68 3.50
CA ILE A 135 6.83 -12.94 4.19
C ILE A 135 6.19 -13.79 5.28
N ARG A 136 5.90 -15.07 5.01
CA ARG A 136 5.32 -15.98 6.01
C ARG A 136 6.30 -16.29 7.14
N SER A 137 7.59 -16.41 6.85
CA SER A 137 8.60 -16.66 7.87
C SER A 137 8.74 -15.44 8.80
N VAL A 138 8.78 -14.22 8.24
CA VAL A 138 8.80 -12.98 9.02
C VAL A 138 7.51 -12.82 9.86
N ALA A 139 6.35 -13.17 9.30
CA ALA A 139 5.09 -13.13 10.04
C ALA A 139 4.99 -14.21 11.13
N GLY A 140 5.73 -15.31 10.99
CA GLY A 140 5.78 -16.42 11.94
C GLY A 140 6.76 -16.22 13.10
N LEU A 141 7.58 -15.16 13.06
CA LEU A 141 8.45 -14.81 14.18
C LEU A 141 7.62 -14.43 15.41
N ASP A 142 8.08 -14.85 16.59
CA ASP A 142 7.41 -14.51 17.84
C ASP A 142 7.47 -13.00 18.09
N THR A 143 6.29 -12.40 18.17
CA THR A 143 6.10 -10.98 18.40
C THR A 143 5.12 -10.71 19.52
N GLU A 144 4.76 -11.71 20.33
CA GLU A 144 3.69 -11.60 21.35
C GLU A 144 3.94 -10.41 22.31
N GLN A 145 5.20 -10.19 22.68
CA GLN A 145 5.62 -9.07 23.53
C GLN A 145 5.46 -7.68 22.88
N TYR A 146 5.37 -7.62 21.55
CA TYR A 146 5.28 -6.39 20.76
C TYR A 146 3.89 -6.10 20.22
N GLU A 147 3.02 -7.12 20.12
CA GLU A 147 1.71 -7.03 19.45
C GLU A 147 0.86 -5.84 19.91
N PHE A 148 0.93 -5.51 21.21
CA PHE A 148 0.12 -4.47 21.82
C PHE A 148 0.93 -3.23 22.24
N CYS A 149 2.17 -3.10 21.78
CA CYS A 149 3.06 -2.01 22.16
C CYS A 149 2.94 -0.82 21.19
N PRO A 150 2.40 0.35 21.62
CA PRO A 150 2.26 1.52 20.74
C PRO A 150 3.61 2.03 20.23
N VAL A 151 4.68 1.92 21.02
CA VAL A 151 6.03 2.32 20.63
C VAL A 151 6.54 1.43 19.50
N THR A 152 6.32 0.12 19.57
CA THR A 152 6.74 -0.80 18.51
C THR A 152 5.97 -0.55 17.22
N ILE A 153 4.65 -0.35 17.30
CA ILE A 153 3.82 0.01 16.14
C ILE A 153 4.32 1.32 15.51
N HIS A 154 4.56 2.33 16.34
CA HIS A 154 5.13 3.61 15.90
C HIS A 154 6.44 3.42 15.15
N THR A 155 7.40 2.71 15.74
CA THR A 155 8.73 2.53 15.17
C THR A 155 8.68 1.76 13.85
N ILE A 156 7.93 0.65 13.78
CA ILE A 156 7.78 -0.13 12.55
C ILE A 156 7.11 0.72 11.46
N SER A 157 5.98 1.37 11.77
CA SER A 157 5.27 2.21 10.81
C SER A 157 6.12 3.38 10.32
N LYS A 158 6.88 4.02 11.22
CA LYS A 158 7.81 5.09 10.87
C LYS A 158 8.89 4.60 9.91
N SER A 159 9.60 3.53 10.28
CA SER A 159 10.65 2.96 9.44
C SER A 159 10.12 2.51 8.08
N LEU A 160 8.94 1.91 8.00
CA LEU A 160 8.34 1.56 6.72
C LEU A 160 7.98 2.78 5.88
N PHE A 161 7.40 3.81 6.49
CA PHE A 161 6.91 4.98 5.75
C PHE A 161 8.03 5.94 5.33
N GLU A 162 9.10 6.05 6.14
CA GLU A 162 10.22 6.97 5.90
C GLU A 162 11.39 6.31 5.15
N ASP A 163 11.72 5.04 5.43
CA ASP A 163 12.90 4.38 4.87
C ASP A 163 12.61 3.69 3.52
N ILE A 164 11.35 3.37 3.22
CA ILE A 164 10.93 2.76 1.96
C ILE A 164 10.12 3.79 1.16
N PRO A 165 10.23 3.84 -0.18
CA PRO A 165 9.42 4.72 -1.01
C PRO A 165 7.94 4.25 -1.10
N LEU A 166 7.25 4.22 0.04
CA LEU A 166 5.81 3.95 0.17
C LEU A 166 4.98 5.17 -0.24
N LYS A 167 5.14 5.59 -1.49
CA LYS A 167 4.33 6.66 -2.12
C LYS A 167 3.38 6.05 -3.12
N GLY A 168 2.27 6.74 -3.37
CA GLY A 168 1.24 6.31 -4.30
C GLY A 168 0.66 4.93 -3.97
N MET A 169 0.60 4.08 -4.98
CA MET A 169 0.01 2.74 -4.87
C MET A 169 0.93 1.74 -4.16
N ASN A 170 2.23 2.00 -4.04
CA ASN A 170 3.13 1.18 -3.20
C ASN A 170 2.64 1.10 -1.75
N LEU A 171 2.17 2.22 -1.18
CA LEU A 171 1.64 2.24 0.19
C LEU A 171 0.41 1.35 0.33
N VAL A 172 -0.55 1.48 -0.60
CA VAL A 172 -1.79 0.68 -0.62
C VAL A 172 -1.45 -0.81 -0.77
N HIS A 173 -0.47 -1.13 -1.62
CA HIS A 173 -0.01 -2.51 -1.83
C HIS A 173 0.56 -3.12 -0.54
N VAL A 174 1.46 -2.40 0.14
CA VAL A 174 2.07 -2.86 1.40
C VAL A 174 1.03 -3.04 2.50
N ILE A 175 0.11 -2.08 2.67
CA ILE A 175 -0.99 -2.20 3.64
C ILE A 175 -1.80 -3.47 3.37
N LYS A 176 -2.20 -3.71 2.11
CA LYS A 176 -2.94 -4.93 1.74
C LYS A 176 -2.14 -6.20 2.05
N LYS A 177 -0.83 -6.21 1.76
CA LYS A 177 0.04 -7.36 2.02
C LYS A 177 0.20 -7.63 3.51
N LEU A 178 0.38 -6.61 4.33
CA LEU A 178 0.53 -6.76 5.78
C LEU A 178 -0.78 -7.24 6.43
N THR A 179 -1.92 -6.68 6.02
CA THR A 179 -3.23 -7.01 6.60
C THR A 179 -3.63 -8.48 6.39
N VAL A 180 -3.22 -9.13 5.29
CA VAL A 180 -3.59 -10.53 5.01
C VAL A 180 -2.74 -11.56 5.76
N LEU A 181 -1.67 -11.15 6.44
CA LEU A 181 -0.79 -12.07 7.18
C LEU A 181 -1.37 -12.52 8.51
N ASN A 182 -2.54 -11.99 8.90
CA ASN A 182 -3.28 -12.36 10.12
C ASN A 182 -2.48 -12.26 11.43
N GLN A 183 -1.40 -11.48 11.43
CA GLN A 183 -0.63 -11.14 12.62
C GLN A 183 -1.11 -9.80 13.18
N LYS A 184 -1.39 -9.72 14.49
CA LYS A 184 -1.96 -8.52 15.13
C LYS A 184 -1.06 -7.29 14.99
N LEU A 185 0.26 -7.48 15.15
CA LEU A 185 1.21 -6.39 15.00
C LEU A 185 1.13 -5.74 13.60
N PHE A 186 1.18 -6.56 12.54
CA PHE A 186 1.05 -6.08 11.15
C PHE A 186 -0.29 -5.44 10.86
N TYR A 187 -1.35 -5.98 11.45
CA TYR A 187 -2.67 -5.37 11.36
C TYR A 187 -2.70 -3.94 11.93
N TYR A 188 -2.11 -3.70 13.11
CA TYR A 188 -2.03 -2.34 13.68
C TYR A 188 -1.07 -1.42 12.92
N VAL A 189 0.04 -1.96 12.41
CA VAL A 189 0.97 -1.24 11.54
C VAL A 189 0.26 -0.80 10.25
N SER A 190 -0.53 -1.68 9.62
CA SER A 190 -1.32 -1.37 8.43
C SER A 190 -2.28 -0.21 8.66
N ILE A 191 -3.05 -0.23 9.76
CA ILE A 191 -3.99 0.86 10.10
C ILE A 191 -3.23 2.16 10.36
N THR A 192 -2.10 2.09 11.07
CA THR A 192 -1.24 3.25 11.31
C THR A 192 -0.71 3.86 10.00
N LEU A 193 -0.31 3.02 9.04
CA LEU A 193 0.14 3.43 7.70
C LEU A 193 -0.98 4.06 6.87
N VAL A 194 -2.24 3.60 7.01
CA VAL A 194 -3.39 4.27 6.39
C VAL A 194 -3.45 5.74 6.81
N PHE A 195 -3.36 6.03 8.11
CA PHE A 195 -3.46 7.40 8.61
C PHE A 195 -2.24 8.25 8.28
N ALA A 196 -1.06 7.66 8.30
CA ALA A 196 0.15 8.30 7.80
C ALA A 196 -0.02 8.72 6.33
N GLY A 197 -0.57 7.82 5.50
CA GLY A 197 -0.87 8.10 4.09
C GLY A 197 -1.92 9.18 3.89
N ILE A 198 -3.04 9.13 4.62
CA ILE A 198 -4.09 10.16 4.55
C ILE A 198 -3.49 11.52 4.88
N ARG A 199 -2.72 11.63 5.98
CA ARG A 199 -2.06 12.88 6.35
C ARG A 199 -1.08 13.35 5.28
N HIS A 200 -0.25 12.44 4.75
CA HIS A 200 0.73 12.76 3.71
C HIS A 200 0.06 13.32 2.43
N TYR A 201 -1.04 12.73 1.98
CA TYR A 201 -1.74 13.20 0.78
C TYR A 201 -2.59 14.44 1.02
N SER A 202 -3.04 14.67 2.26
CA SER A 202 -3.83 15.85 2.64
C SER A 202 -2.96 17.09 2.86
N ALA A 203 -1.78 16.91 3.45
CA ALA A 203 -0.83 17.99 3.78
C ALA A 203 0.62 17.54 3.54
N PRO A 204 1.09 17.45 2.27
CA PRO A 204 2.40 16.89 1.94
C PRO A 204 3.60 17.65 2.52
N ALA A 205 3.41 18.92 2.89
CA ALA A 205 4.46 19.76 3.46
C ALA A 205 4.66 19.56 4.97
N GLU A 206 3.75 18.83 5.63
CA GLU A 206 3.83 18.58 7.07
C GLU A 206 4.50 17.23 7.36
N SER A 207 5.52 17.24 8.21
CA SER A 207 6.09 16.01 8.75
C SER A 207 5.09 15.30 9.65
N ILE A 208 5.06 13.97 9.59
CA ILE A 208 4.22 13.15 10.47
C ILE A 208 4.90 13.10 11.84
N ALA A 209 4.36 13.84 12.81
CA ALA A 209 4.94 13.91 14.15
C ALA A 209 4.85 12.57 14.91
N MET A 210 3.79 11.79 14.67
CA MET A 210 3.55 10.53 15.38
C MET A 210 2.78 9.54 14.51
N TYR A 211 3.38 8.38 14.28
CA TYR A 211 2.73 7.19 13.73
C TYR A 211 1.99 6.48 14.86
N ARG A 212 0.66 6.45 14.80
CA ARG A 212 -0.21 5.78 15.79
C ARG A 212 -1.52 5.31 15.15
N LEU A 213 -2.24 4.45 15.86
CA LEU A 213 -3.63 4.16 15.58
C LEU A 213 -4.49 5.40 15.85
N PHE A 214 -5.49 5.60 15.01
CA PHE A 214 -6.49 6.65 15.16
C PHE A 214 -7.87 6.01 15.26
N GLY A 215 -8.69 6.54 16.17
CA GLY A 215 -10.06 6.07 16.35
C GLY A 215 -10.94 6.60 15.23
N PHE A 216 -12.17 6.09 15.12
CA PHE A 216 -13.03 6.46 14.01
C PHE A 216 -13.46 7.95 14.06
N ASP A 217 -13.57 8.54 15.24
CA ASP A 217 -13.80 9.98 15.40
C ASP A 217 -12.64 10.82 14.84
N ASP A 218 -11.40 10.38 15.03
CA ASP A 218 -10.23 11.05 14.44
C ASP A 218 -10.31 11.00 12.92
N VAL A 219 -10.78 9.87 12.35
CA VAL A 219 -10.99 9.71 10.91
C VAL A 219 -12.01 10.72 10.43
N LEU A 220 -13.20 10.74 11.02
CA LEU A 220 -14.26 11.67 10.65
C LEU A 220 -13.81 13.13 10.79
N SER A 221 -13.01 13.46 11.81
CA SER A 221 -12.45 14.79 11.97
C SER A 221 -11.45 15.14 10.85
N GLN A 222 -10.58 14.20 10.46
CA GLN A 222 -9.64 14.40 9.34
C GLN A 222 -10.40 14.57 8.01
N LEU A 223 -11.42 13.74 7.78
CA LEU A 223 -12.29 13.83 6.61
C LEU A 223 -13.06 15.15 6.56
N GLY A 224 -13.51 15.66 7.71
CA GLY A 224 -14.14 16.98 7.82
C GLY A 224 -13.18 18.13 7.51
N ALA A 225 -11.88 17.96 7.75
CA ALA A 225 -10.85 18.94 7.41
C ALA A 225 -10.41 18.89 5.94
N LEU A 226 -10.69 17.79 5.23
CA LEU A 226 -10.43 17.67 3.80
C LEU A 226 -11.29 18.66 3.03
N LYS A 227 -10.63 19.61 2.36
CA LYS A 227 -11.29 20.58 1.49
C LYS A 227 -11.68 19.90 0.19
N LEU A 228 -12.80 19.18 0.18
CA LEU A 228 -13.31 18.48 -1.00
C LEU A 228 -13.52 19.43 -2.20
N ASP A 229 -13.88 20.69 -1.93
CA ASP A 229 -14.02 21.73 -2.96
C ASP A 229 -12.71 22.08 -3.68
N CYS A 230 -11.56 21.63 -3.16
CA CYS A 230 -10.27 21.77 -3.82
C CYS A 230 -10.00 20.67 -4.87
N ILE A 231 -10.87 19.66 -5.03
CA ILE A 231 -10.80 18.68 -6.11
C ILE A 231 -11.20 19.37 -7.42
N LYS A 232 -10.30 20.20 -7.95
CA LYS A 232 -10.49 20.98 -9.18
C LYS A 232 -9.40 20.74 -10.20
N GLN A 233 -8.24 20.20 -9.80
CA GLN A 233 -7.09 20.01 -10.66
C GLN A 233 -6.62 18.55 -10.72
N LYS A 234 -5.83 18.24 -11.76
CA LYS A 234 -5.27 16.92 -12.05
C LYS A 234 -4.49 16.31 -10.87
N ARG A 235 -3.70 17.13 -10.16
CA ARG A 235 -2.90 16.71 -9.00
C ARG A 235 -3.78 16.35 -7.79
N ASP A 236 -4.86 17.09 -7.59
CA ASP A 236 -5.77 16.90 -6.45
C ASP A 236 -6.54 15.59 -6.59
N MET A 237 -6.84 15.18 -7.83
CA MET A 237 -7.59 13.96 -8.10
C MET A 237 -6.81 12.68 -7.78
N ARG A 238 -5.52 12.63 -8.12
CA ARG A 238 -4.66 11.48 -7.76
C ARG A 238 -4.53 11.35 -6.24
N ALA A 239 -4.30 12.46 -5.54
CA ALA A 239 -4.21 12.47 -4.09
C ALA A 239 -5.54 12.02 -3.45
N PHE A 240 -6.66 12.53 -3.96
CA PHE A 240 -7.99 12.16 -3.51
C PHE A 240 -8.29 10.67 -3.71
N PHE A 241 -7.99 10.12 -4.90
CA PHE A 241 -8.12 8.69 -5.16
C PHE A 241 -7.28 7.83 -4.19
N LEU A 242 -6.04 8.24 -3.92
CA LEU A 242 -5.19 7.53 -2.96
C LEU A 242 -5.76 7.58 -1.54
N ILE A 243 -6.29 8.73 -1.11
CA ILE A 243 -7.01 8.84 0.17
C ILE A 243 -8.19 7.87 0.20
N LEU A 244 -9.01 7.80 -0.86
CA LEU A 244 -10.13 6.85 -0.93
C LEU A 244 -9.67 5.39 -0.89
N LYS A 245 -8.59 5.02 -1.59
CA LYS A 245 -8.04 3.66 -1.51
C LYS A 245 -7.52 3.30 -0.13
N LEU A 246 -6.93 4.26 0.58
CA LEU A 246 -6.51 4.07 1.97
C LEU A 246 -7.73 3.93 2.91
N LEU A 247 -8.76 4.75 2.73
CA LEU A 247 -10.02 4.66 3.49
C LEU A 247 -10.73 3.34 3.23
N SER A 248 -10.82 2.88 1.99
CA SER A 248 -11.36 1.56 1.64
C SER A 248 -10.57 0.42 2.28
N SER A 249 -9.24 0.57 2.39
CA SER A 249 -8.40 -0.41 3.09
C SER A 249 -8.69 -0.42 4.60
N TYR A 250 -8.89 0.75 5.21
CA TYR A 250 -9.30 0.88 6.61
C TYR A 250 -10.72 0.36 6.86
N GLN A 251 -11.67 0.66 5.97
CA GLN A 251 -13.04 0.15 6.02
C GLN A 251 -13.05 -1.37 6.12
N ASN A 252 -12.35 -2.05 5.20
CA ASN A 252 -12.27 -3.51 5.21
C ASN A 252 -11.52 -4.05 6.44
N ALA A 253 -10.42 -3.40 6.82
CA ALA A 253 -9.58 -3.90 7.90
C ALA A 253 -10.22 -3.70 9.28
N ALA A 254 -10.74 -2.51 9.58
CA ALA A 254 -11.12 -2.06 10.92
C ALA A 254 -12.63 -1.94 11.14
N ILE A 255 -13.41 -1.64 10.10
CA ILE A 255 -14.86 -1.46 10.22
C ILE A 255 -15.58 -2.78 9.97
N LEU A 256 -15.57 -3.26 8.72
CA LEU A 256 -16.36 -4.42 8.30
C LEU A 256 -15.88 -5.72 8.96
N ARG A 257 -14.60 -5.83 9.30
CA ARG A 257 -14.06 -7.01 10.00
C ARG A 257 -14.63 -7.17 11.42
N HIS A 258 -15.04 -6.07 12.04
CA HIS A 258 -15.34 -5.99 13.46
C HIS A 258 -16.76 -5.50 13.77
N SER A 259 -17.57 -5.22 12.76
CA SER A 259 -18.93 -4.69 12.91
C SER A 259 -19.81 -5.58 13.79
N LEU A 260 -19.75 -6.89 13.56
CA LEU A 260 -20.54 -7.87 14.32
C LEU A 260 -19.87 -8.37 15.62
N CYS A 261 -18.69 -7.83 15.98
CA CYS A 261 -18.01 -8.24 17.21
C CYS A 261 -18.66 -7.59 18.44
N SER A 262 -18.89 -8.39 19.50
CA SER A 262 -19.29 -7.82 20.78
C SER A 262 -18.14 -7.02 21.39
N TRP A 263 -18.47 -6.12 22.34
CA TRP A 263 -17.43 -5.35 23.03
C TRP A 263 -16.48 -6.25 23.80
N GLU A 264 -16.99 -7.31 24.41
CA GLU A 264 -16.22 -8.33 25.11
C GLU A 264 -15.23 -9.03 24.16
N ASP A 265 -15.68 -9.41 22.95
CA ASP A 265 -14.82 -10.02 21.94
C ASP A 265 -13.71 -9.06 21.49
N LEU A 266 -14.04 -7.78 21.29
CA LEU A 266 -13.06 -6.77 20.92
C LEU A 266 -12.01 -6.58 22.03
N GLN A 267 -12.43 -6.56 23.30
CA GLN A 267 -11.51 -6.46 24.43
C GLN A 267 -10.60 -7.68 24.54
N GLU A 268 -11.12 -8.88 24.32
CA GLU A 268 -10.33 -10.12 24.31
C GLU A 268 -9.32 -10.12 23.17
N GLN A 269 -9.74 -9.75 21.96
CA GLN A 269 -8.90 -9.78 20.77
C GLN A 269 -7.86 -8.67 20.74
N HIS A 270 -8.25 -7.43 21.09
CA HIS A 270 -7.46 -6.23 20.85
C HIS A 270 -6.94 -5.54 22.12
N LYS A 271 -7.34 -6.01 23.32
CA LYS A 271 -6.89 -5.47 24.62
C LYS A 271 -7.06 -3.94 24.66
N GLY A 272 -5.98 -3.21 24.95
CA GLY A 272 -5.97 -1.75 25.02
C GLY A 272 -6.26 -1.04 23.68
N PHE A 273 -6.29 -1.77 22.57
CA PHE A 273 -6.67 -1.23 21.26
C PHE A 273 -8.14 -1.46 20.88
N ALA A 274 -8.94 -2.14 21.72
CA ALA A 274 -10.34 -2.45 21.41
C ALA A 274 -11.18 -1.21 21.06
N GLU A 275 -10.95 -0.08 21.73
CA GLU A 275 -11.70 1.16 21.50
C GLU A 275 -11.55 1.69 20.07
N PHE A 276 -10.42 1.42 19.40
CA PHE A 276 -10.20 1.87 18.01
C PHE A 276 -11.10 1.16 16.99
N PHE A 277 -11.65 0.00 17.37
CA PHE A 277 -12.53 -0.82 16.54
C PHE A 277 -14.00 -0.70 16.95
N ARG A 278 -14.27 0.05 18.02
CA ARG A 278 -15.62 0.32 18.48
C ARG A 278 -16.25 1.42 17.63
N ILE A 279 -17.00 1.00 16.61
CA ILE A 279 -17.59 1.91 15.63
C ILE A 279 -19.10 1.87 15.75
N THR A 280 -19.72 3.03 15.97
CA THR A 280 -21.18 3.11 16.09
C THR A 280 -21.85 3.30 14.72
N VAL A 281 -23.12 2.90 14.63
CA VAL A 281 -23.97 3.10 13.45
C VAL A 281 -24.02 4.58 13.05
N GLU A 282 -24.07 5.51 14.01
CA GLU A 282 -24.07 6.95 13.74
C GLU A 282 -22.78 7.40 13.06
N GLN A 283 -21.63 6.88 13.50
CA GLN A 283 -20.36 7.20 12.86
C GLN A 283 -20.30 6.61 11.45
N LYS A 284 -20.78 5.37 11.25
CA LYS A 284 -20.88 4.76 9.90
C LYS A 284 -21.75 5.61 8.97
N LYS A 285 -22.91 6.06 9.45
CA LYS A 285 -23.80 6.97 8.70
C LYS A 285 -23.12 8.31 8.39
N ALA A 286 -22.35 8.87 9.33
CA ALA A 286 -21.58 10.09 9.08
C ALA A 286 -20.51 9.91 8.00
N PHE A 287 -19.83 8.75 7.99
CA PHE A 287 -18.88 8.38 6.95
C PHE A 287 -19.55 8.23 5.58
N ILE A 288 -20.68 7.52 5.49
CA ILE A 288 -21.48 7.41 4.25
C ILE A 288 -21.90 8.80 3.75
N GLN A 289 -22.39 9.67 4.64
CA GLN A 289 -22.77 11.03 4.26
C GLN A 289 -21.58 11.84 3.70
N TRP A 290 -20.38 11.64 4.25
CA TRP A 290 -19.17 12.24 3.70
C TRP A 290 -18.84 11.69 2.31
N LEU A 291 -18.92 10.36 2.11
CA LEU A 291 -18.70 9.72 0.81
C LEU A 291 -19.69 10.21 -0.25
N VAL A 292 -20.98 10.33 0.09
CA VAL A 292 -22.01 10.87 -0.81
C VAL A 292 -21.70 12.31 -1.21
N LYS A 293 -21.23 13.15 -0.28
CA LYS A 293 -20.79 14.52 -0.61
C LYS A 293 -19.61 14.49 -1.57
N ALA A 294 -18.62 13.65 -1.32
CA ALA A 294 -17.44 13.53 -2.17
C ALA A 294 -17.78 13.02 -3.58
N ARG A 295 -18.65 12.01 -3.68
CA ARG A 295 -19.20 11.49 -4.94
C ARG A 295 -19.91 12.59 -5.74
N ASN A 296 -20.74 13.41 -5.09
CA ASN A 296 -21.44 14.51 -5.76
C ASN A 296 -20.47 15.55 -6.32
N ILE A 297 -19.37 15.85 -5.61
CA ILE A 297 -18.33 16.76 -6.10
C ILE A 297 -17.65 16.19 -7.34
N VAL A 298 -17.23 14.92 -7.29
CA VAL A 298 -16.63 14.20 -8.43
C VAL A 298 -17.58 14.17 -9.64
N SER A 299 -18.87 13.91 -9.40
CA SER A 299 -19.91 13.90 -10.44
C SER A 299 -20.11 15.28 -11.08
N ASN A 300 -20.07 16.34 -10.27
CA ASN A 300 -20.15 17.72 -10.76
C ASN A 300 -18.94 18.08 -11.62
N VAL A 301 -17.72 17.68 -11.21
CA VAL A 301 -16.51 17.86 -12.03
C VAL A 301 -16.63 17.11 -13.35
N ASN A 302 -17.15 15.89 -13.33
CA ASN A 302 -17.35 15.08 -14.54
C ASN A 302 -18.34 15.74 -15.52
N SER A 303 -19.47 16.25 -15.03
CA SER A 303 -20.45 16.93 -15.89
C SER A 303 -19.95 18.27 -16.46
N GLN A 304 -19.02 18.94 -15.77
CA GLN A 304 -18.38 20.18 -16.25
C GLN A 304 -17.20 19.93 -17.19
N SER A 305 -16.56 18.75 -17.10
CA SER A 305 -15.48 18.36 -18.01
C SER A 305 -16.07 18.08 -19.40
N GLY A 306 -15.75 18.94 -20.38
CA GLY A 306 -16.16 18.74 -21.77
C GLY A 306 -15.67 17.40 -22.34
N MET A 307 -16.14 17.00 -23.53
CA MET A 307 -15.73 15.75 -24.18
C MET A 307 -14.25 15.64 -24.57
N GLN A 308 -13.41 16.63 -24.26
CA GLN A 308 -12.04 16.74 -24.78
C GLN A 308 -10.96 16.07 -23.92
N ASP A 309 -11.21 15.77 -22.63
CA ASP A 309 -10.24 15.09 -21.75
C ASP A 309 -10.77 13.70 -21.34
N ILE A 310 -10.55 12.71 -22.20
CA ILE A 310 -11.05 11.34 -22.02
C ILE A 310 -10.34 10.63 -20.84
N GLY A 311 -9.04 10.88 -20.65
CA GLY A 311 -8.30 10.30 -19.52
C GLY A 311 -8.81 10.80 -18.15
N LEU A 312 -9.14 12.08 -18.04
CA LEU A 312 -9.76 12.62 -16.82
C LEU A 312 -11.15 12.01 -16.57
N LYS A 313 -11.94 11.76 -17.62
CA LYS A 313 -13.26 11.10 -17.48
C LYS A 313 -13.14 9.68 -16.95
N GLU A 314 -12.20 8.90 -17.45
CA GLU A 314 -11.92 7.57 -16.93
C GLU A 314 -11.52 7.61 -15.46
N ASP A 315 -10.64 8.55 -15.08
CA ASP A 315 -10.22 8.72 -13.69
C ASP A 315 -11.39 9.14 -12.77
N LEU A 316 -12.28 10.02 -13.24
CA LEU A 316 -13.51 10.42 -12.54
C LEU A 316 -14.48 9.24 -12.37
N MET A 317 -14.61 8.40 -13.40
CA MET A 317 -15.42 7.17 -13.34
C MET A 317 -14.85 6.21 -12.30
N LEU A 318 -13.54 5.97 -12.32
CA LEU A 318 -12.87 5.09 -11.35
C LEU A 318 -13.05 5.55 -9.91
N VAL A 319 -12.98 6.86 -9.66
CA VAL A 319 -13.25 7.43 -8.34
C VAL A 319 -14.71 7.23 -7.94
N THR A 320 -15.65 7.43 -8.86
CA THR A 320 -17.08 7.25 -8.59
C THR A 320 -17.42 5.79 -8.30
N GLU A 321 -16.89 4.85 -9.10
CA GLU A 321 -17.07 3.41 -8.90
C GLU A 321 -16.50 2.94 -7.56
N LEU A 322 -15.31 3.42 -7.18
CA LEU A 322 -14.73 3.14 -5.87
C LEU A 322 -15.63 3.62 -4.73
N ILE A 323 -16.23 4.80 -4.85
CA ILE A 323 -17.12 5.30 -3.79
C ILE A 323 -18.42 4.49 -3.75
N ASP A 324 -19.06 4.28 -4.90
CA ASP A 324 -20.40 3.69 -4.97
C ASP A 324 -20.37 2.19 -4.65
N LEU A 325 -19.46 1.43 -5.28
CA LEU A 325 -19.45 -0.03 -5.22
C LEU A 325 -18.60 -0.58 -4.08
N ASP A 326 -17.42 0.00 -3.87
CA ASP A 326 -16.42 -0.55 -2.93
C ASP A 326 -16.50 0.09 -1.53
N MET A 327 -17.27 1.16 -1.35
CA MET A 327 -17.31 1.88 -0.08
C MET A 327 -18.74 2.07 0.45
N ILE A 328 -19.62 2.78 -0.28
CA ILE A 328 -20.99 3.05 0.17
C ILE A 328 -21.79 1.76 0.30
N ALA A 329 -21.89 0.97 -0.78
CA ALA A 329 -22.69 -0.26 -0.77
C ALA A 329 -22.32 -1.20 0.39
N LEU A 330 -21.02 -1.46 0.57
CA LEU A 330 -20.54 -2.32 1.65
C LEU A 330 -20.83 -1.78 3.06
N MET A 331 -20.86 -0.46 3.26
CA MET A 331 -21.22 0.13 4.56
C MET A 331 -22.73 0.11 4.80
N GLU A 332 -23.53 0.24 3.75
CA GLU A 332 -25.00 0.16 3.84
C GLU A 332 -25.43 -1.26 4.21
N ASP A 333 -24.89 -2.27 3.50
CA ASP A 333 -25.12 -3.69 3.79
C ASP A 333 -24.78 -4.01 5.27
N ASP A 334 -23.63 -3.52 5.75
CA ASP A 334 -23.18 -3.72 7.13
C ASP A 334 -24.10 -3.07 8.19
N ILE A 335 -24.68 -1.90 7.90
CA ILE A 335 -25.66 -1.26 8.80
C ILE A 335 -26.99 -2.02 8.82
N GLU A 336 -27.41 -2.56 7.67
CA GLU A 336 -28.63 -3.37 7.58
C GLU A 336 -28.48 -4.67 8.37
N GLU A 337 -27.32 -5.33 8.28
CA GLU A 337 -27.01 -6.54 9.06
C GLU A 337 -27.01 -6.30 10.57
N GLU A 338 -26.46 -5.18 11.06
CA GLU A 338 -26.49 -4.82 12.50
C GLU A 338 -27.89 -4.49 13.03
N SER A 339 -28.84 -4.20 12.14
CA SER A 339 -30.22 -3.84 12.50
C SER A 339 -31.15 -5.06 12.64
N HIS A 340 -30.65 -6.27 12.34
CA HIS A 340 -31.37 -7.55 12.38
C HIS A 340 -30.85 -8.46 13.50
#